data_AF-A0A939EBI8-F1
#
_entry.id   AF-A0A939EBI8-F1
#
_cell.length_a   1.000
_cell.length_b   1.000
_cell.length_c   1.000
_cell.angle_alpha   90.00
_cell.angle_beta   90.00
_cell.angle_gamma   90.00
#
_symmetry.space_group_name_H-M   'P 1'
#
loop_
_entity.id
_entity.type
_entity.pdbx_description
1 polymer ?
#
loop_
_entity_poly.entity_id
_entity_poly.type
_entity_poly.pdbx_seq_one_letter_code
_entity_poly.pdbx_strand_id
1 'polypeptide(L)'
;MSRDPFAGQAARLIETRNTGGAEPAGSEIWQKAAEDCVLARISCLRLVGGLPLHAPPLSRETRLKRLRMLLQLWANGCICAVDEELFADVVNRRKGDA
;
A
#
# COMPACT_ATOMS: atom_id res chain seq x y z
N MET A 1 -29.95 25.44 -11.27
CA MET A 1 -29.35 24.25 -11.89
C MET A 1 -27.86 24.50 -12.05
N SER A 2 -27.03 24.09 -11.07
CA SER A 2 -25.58 24.28 -11.14
C SER A 2 -24.96 23.03 -11.77
N ARG A 3 -24.28 23.19 -12.91
CA ARG A 3 -23.53 22.11 -13.58
C ARG A 3 -22.10 22.18 -13.07
N ASP A 4 -21.67 21.15 -12.34
CA ASP A 4 -20.31 21.06 -11.80
C ASP A 4 -19.26 21.05 -12.94
N PRO A 5 -18.36 22.05 -13.01
CA PRO A 5 -17.37 22.17 -14.10
C PRO A 5 -16.20 21.18 -13.97
N PHE A 6 -16.13 20.41 -12.88
CA PHE A 6 -14.96 19.58 -12.56
C PHE A 6 -15.06 18.13 -13.06
N ALA A 7 -16.25 17.68 -13.47
CA ALA A 7 -16.46 16.29 -13.89
C ALA A 7 -15.65 15.90 -15.15
N GLY A 8 -15.38 16.87 -16.04
CA GLY A 8 -14.59 16.63 -17.27
C GLY A 8 -13.07 16.69 -17.07
N GLN A 9 -12.60 17.30 -15.99
CA GLN A 9 -11.18 17.59 -15.80
C GLN A 9 -10.42 16.40 -15.18
N ALA A 10 -11.11 15.61 -14.35
CA ALA A 10 -10.58 14.37 -13.79
C ALA A 10 -10.31 13.31 -14.89
N ALA A 11 -11.22 13.17 -15.86
CA ALA A 11 -11.07 12.23 -16.97
C ALA A 11 -9.82 12.54 -17.83
N ARG A 12 -9.56 13.83 -18.09
CA ARG A 12 -8.40 14.30 -18.86
C ARG A 12 -7.05 14.02 -18.18
N LEU A 13 -7.02 14.08 -16.85
CA LEU A 13 -5.80 13.78 -16.07
C LEU A 13 -5.47 12.28 -16.08
N ILE A 14 -6.47 11.41 -16.18
CA ILE A 14 -6.28 9.95 -16.27
C ILE A 14 -5.71 9.57 -17.64
N GLU A 15 -6.21 10.18 -18.71
CA GLU A 15 -5.82 9.85 -20.09
C GLU A 15 -4.36 10.22 -20.40
N THR A 16 -3.85 11.29 -19.78
CA THR A 16 -2.45 11.75 -19.98
C THR A 16 -1.44 10.87 -19.24
N ARG A 17 -1.86 10.06 -18.25
CA ARG A 17 -0.95 9.20 -17.48
C ARG A 17 -0.59 7.90 -18.21
N ASN A 18 -1.36 7.50 -19.22
CA ASN A 18 -1.21 6.20 -19.88
C ASN A 18 -0.25 6.17 -21.07
N THR A 19 0.33 7.30 -21.49
CA THR A 19 1.21 7.39 -22.67
C THR A 19 2.68 7.68 -22.36
N GLY A 20 3.07 7.77 -21.08
CA GLY A 20 4.46 7.90 -20.68
C GLY A 20 5.03 6.55 -20.25
N GLY A 21 5.93 5.97 -21.05
CA GLY A 21 6.78 4.87 -20.64
C GLY A 21 7.71 5.28 -19.47
N ALA A 22 7.17 5.28 -18.26
CA ALA A 22 7.88 5.63 -17.04
C ALA A 22 8.26 4.36 -16.27
N GLU A 23 9.52 3.98 -16.46
CA GLU A 23 10.36 3.11 -15.63
C GLU A 23 10.31 3.50 -14.11
N PRO A 24 10.88 2.69 -13.20
CA PRO A 24 10.28 2.11 -11.98
C PRO A 24 9.94 3.07 -10.82
N ALA A 25 10.09 4.38 -10.97
CA ALA A 25 9.80 5.36 -9.92
C ALA A 25 8.35 5.29 -9.44
N GLY A 26 7.40 5.03 -10.36
CA GLY A 26 5.99 4.83 -10.00
C GLY A 26 5.76 3.62 -9.09
N SER A 27 6.56 2.55 -9.27
CA SER A 27 6.43 1.33 -8.47
C SER A 27 6.94 1.50 -7.04
N GLU A 28 8.03 2.25 -6.87
CA GLU A 28 8.65 2.48 -5.55
C GLU A 28 7.85 3.49 -4.74
N ILE A 29 7.35 4.55 -5.37
CA ILE A 29 6.44 5.51 -4.75
C ILE A 29 5.15 4.80 -4.31
N TRP A 30 4.58 3.94 -5.18
CA TRP A 30 3.39 3.16 -4.84
C TRP A 30 3.66 2.19 -3.69
N GLN A 31 4.78 1.47 -3.71
CA GLN A 31 5.14 0.52 -2.67
C GLN A 31 5.27 1.24 -1.32
N LYS A 32 5.98 2.38 -1.28
CA LYS A 32 6.13 3.18 -0.05
C LYS A 32 4.78 3.66 0.49
N ALA A 33 3.91 4.20 -0.37
CA ALA A 33 2.58 4.62 0.03
C ALA A 33 1.72 3.45 0.54
N ALA A 34 1.85 2.26 -0.06
CA ALA A 34 1.18 1.05 0.38
C ALA A 34 1.69 0.59 1.76
N GLU A 35 3.01 0.57 1.96
CA GLU A 35 3.64 0.25 3.25
C GLU A 35 3.20 1.23 4.35
N ASP A 36 3.17 2.54 4.05
CA ASP A 36 2.70 3.59 4.96
C ASP A 36 1.23 3.38 5.36
N CYS A 37 0.38 3.04 4.38
CA CYS A 37 -1.03 2.71 4.62
C CYS A 37 -1.17 1.50 5.56
N VAL A 38 -0.37 0.45 5.34
CA VAL A 38 -0.38 -0.74 6.19
C VAL A 38 0.00 -0.42 7.63
N LEU A 39 1.07 0.35 7.82
CA LEU A 39 1.52 0.75 9.15
C LEU A 39 0.50 1.64 9.86
N ALA A 40 -0.07 2.62 9.17
CA ALA A 40 -1.11 3.50 9.72
C ALA A 40 -2.40 2.73 10.06
N ARG A 41 -2.73 1.71 9.28
CA ARG A 41 -3.88 0.84 9.57
C ARG A 41 -3.64 0.00 10.82
N ILE A 42 -2.47 -0.63 10.90
CA ILE A 42 -2.12 -1.53 12.00
C ILE A 42 -1.92 -0.77 13.31
N SER A 43 -1.41 0.47 13.29
CA SER A 43 -1.34 1.30 14.50
C SER A 43 -2.71 1.61 15.10
N CYS A 44 -3.76 1.63 14.28
CA CYS A 44 -5.15 1.76 14.73
C CYS A 44 -5.74 0.43 15.24
N LEU A 45 -5.12 -0.72 14.94
CA LEU A 45 -5.55 -2.02 15.45
C LEU A 45 -4.93 -2.25 16.83
N ARG A 46 -5.76 -2.50 17.83
CA ARG A 46 -5.30 -2.91 19.17
C ARG A 46 -4.90 -4.38 19.14
N LEU A 47 -3.76 -4.67 18.53
CA LEU A 47 -3.21 -6.03 18.45
C LEU A 47 -2.74 -6.46 19.84
N VAL A 48 -3.48 -7.39 20.45
CA VAL A 48 -3.15 -7.96 21.76
C VAL A 48 -2.08 -9.04 21.54
N GLY A 49 -0.92 -8.90 22.19
CA GLY A 49 0.20 -9.84 22.09
C GLY A 49 1.33 -9.43 21.14
N GLY A 50 1.20 -8.30 20.43
CA GLY A 50 2.20 -7.84 19.46
C GLY A 50 2.19 -8.64 18.16
N LEU A 51 3.00 -8.23 17.18
CA LEU A 51 3.16 -8.96 15.92
C LEU A 51 4.49 -9.72 15.90
N PRO A 52 4.53 -10.95 15.36
CA PRO A 52 5.75 -11.75 15.31
C PRO A 52 6.76 -11.11 14.36
N LEU A 53 7.78 -10.44 14.92
CA LEU A 53 8.82 -9.74 14.16
C LEU A 53 9.96 -10.66 13.68
N HIS A 54 9.89 -11.95 13.99
CA HIS A 54 10.93 -12.94 13.67
C HIS A 54 10.84 -13.51 12.25
N ALA A 55 9.90 -13.04 11.44
CA ALA A 55 9.74 -13.51 10.07
C ALA A 55 10.95 -13.15 9.19
N PRO A 56 11.37 -14.04 8.26
CA PRO A 56 12.43 -13.73 7.32
C PRO A 56 12.02 -12.57 6.39
N PRO A 57 12.98 -11.75 5.91
CA PRO A 57 12.69 -10.67 4.99
C PRO A 57 12.07 -11.21 3.69
N LEU A 58 11.03 -10.53 3.20
CA LEU A 58 10.36 -10.88 1.96
C LEU A 58 11.16 -10.39 0.75
N SER A 59 11.15 -11.17 -0.32
CA SER A 59 11.62 -10.70 -1.62
C SER A 59 10.77 -9.52 -2.10
N ARG A 60 11.35 -8.62 -2.90
CA ARG A 60 10.66 -7.44 -3.45
C ARG A 60 9.36 -7.83 -4.16
N GLU A 61 9.40 -8.88 -4.98
CA GLU A 61 8.24 -9.36 -5.73
C GLU A 61 7.12 -9.87 -4.80
N THR A 62 7.48 -10.70 -3.81
CA THR A 62 6.52 -11.23 -2.84
C THR A 62 5.87 -10.12 -2.03
N ARG A 63 6.65 -9.13 -1.60
CA ARG A 63 6.14 -7.96 -0.88
C ARG A 63 5.13 -7.19 -1.72
N LEU A 64 5.45 -6.87 -2.97
CA LEU A 64 4.54 -6.16 -3.87
C LEU A 64 3.24 -6.93 -4.09
N LYS A 65 3.34 -8.25 -4.30
CA LYS A 65 2.17 -9.12 -4.45
C LYS A 65 1.28 -9.09 -3.21
N ARG A 66 1.86 -9.26 -2.03
CA ARG A 66 1.13 -9.26 -0.75
C ARG A 66 0.52 -7.90 -0.41
N LEU A 67 1.23 -6.79 -0.67
CA LEU A 67 0.69 -5.44 -0.53
C LEU A 67 -0.55 -5.24 -1.40
N ARG A 68 -0.50 -5.65 -2.68
CA ARG A 68 -1.66 -5.56 -3.59
C ARG A 68 -2.84 -6.39 -3.07
N MET A 69 -2.58 -7.63 -2.66
CA MET A 69 -3.63 -8.51 -2.13
C MET A 69 -4.26 -7.93 -0.86
N LEU A 70 -3.46 -7.45 0.09
CA LEU A 70 -3.95 -6.91 1.35
C LEU A 70 -4.80 -5.64 1.13
N LEU A 71 -4.32 -4.72 0.29
CA LEU A 71 -5.08 -3.51 -0.06
C LEU A 71 -6.38 -3.85 -0.80
N GLN A 72 -6.37 -4.85 -1.67
CA GLN A 72 -7.59 -5.33 -2.35
C GLN A 72 -8.59 -5.94 -1.36
N LEU A 73 -8.11 -6.73 -0.39
CA LEU A 73 -8.97 -7.27 0.68
C LEU A 73 -9.62 -6.14 1.49
N TRP A 74 -8.87 -5.10 1.83
CA TRP A 74 -9.41 -3.94 2.53
C TRP A 74 -10.42 -3.16 1.69
N ALA A 75 -10.15 -2.98 0.41
CA ALA A 75 -11.09 -2.34 -0.53
C ALA A 75 -12.39 -3.13 -0.68
N ASN A 76 -12.32 -4.46 -0.58
CA ASN A 76 -13.47 -5.37 -0.64
C ASN A 76 -14.24 -5.49 0.69
N GLY A 77 -13.87 -4.73 1.73
CA GLY A 77 -14.55 -4.73 3.02
C GLY A 77 -13.98 -5.70 4.06
N CYS A 78 -12.93 -6.47 3.74
CA CYS A 78 -12.22 -7.32 4.70
C CYS A 78 -11.25 -6.49 5.56
N ILE A 79 -11.76 -5.45 6.23
CA ILE A 79 -10.99 -4.37 6.86
C ILE A 79 -10.09 -4.78 8.04
N CYS A 80 -10.29 -5.99 8.58
CA CYS A 80 -9.52 -6.55 9.69
C CYS A 80 -8.47 -7.58 9.24
N ALA A 81 -8.34 -7.83 7.93
CA ALA A 81 -7.30 -8.71 7.42
C ALA A 81 -5.92 -8.13 7.74
N VAL A 82 -5.03 -8.97 8.28
CA VAL A 82 -3.64 -8.61 8.60
C VAL A 82 -2.73 -9.68 7.99
N ASP A 83 -1.68 -9.25 7.30
CA ASP A 83 -0.59 -10.11 6.86
C ASP A 83 0.59 -9.89 7.80
N GLU A 84 0.77 -10.83 8.74
CA GLU A 84 1.75 -10.70 9.83
C GLU A 84 3.19 -10.69 9.32
N GLU A 85 3.49 -11.54 8.33
CA GLU A 85 4.81 -11.62 7.70
C GLU A 85 5.12 -10.35 6.90
N LEU A 86 4.15 -9.81 6.16
CA LEU A 86 4.30 -8.54 5.46
C LEU A 86 4.54 -7.40 6.45
N PHE A 87 3.81 -7.36 7.55
CA PHE A 87 4.03 -6.34 8.57
C PHE A 87 5.43 -6.43 9.19
N ALA A 88 5.86 -7.64 9.57
CA ALA A 88 7.18 -7.85 10.14
C ALA A 88 8.29 -7.36 9.20
N ASP A 89 8.17 -7.70 7.91
CA ASP A 89 9.10 -7.23 6.87
C ASP A 89 9.08 -5.70 6.72
N VAL A 90 7.91 -5.05 6.67
CA VAL A 90 7.80 -3.59 6.54
C VAL A 90 8.38 -2.86 7.76
N VAL A 91 8.11 -3.35 8.97
CA VAL A 91 8.68 -2.77 10.20
C VAL A 91 10.19 -2.93 10.27
N ASN A 92 10.70 -4.12 9.93
CA ASN A 92 12.13 -4.38 9.96
C ASN A 92 12.90 -3.52 8.94
N ARG A 93 12.31 -3.25 7.77
CA ARG A 93 12.88 -2.33 6.78
C ARG A 93 12.99 -0.91 7.29
N ARG A 94 11.94 -0.39 7.93
CA ARG A 94 11.97 0.97 8.49
C ARG A 94 12.96 1.14 9.63
N LYS A 95 13.21 0.10 10.42
CA LYS A 95 14.25 0.12 11.46
C LYS A 95 15.66 0.15 10.89
N GLY A 96 15.88 -0.40 9.69
CA GLY A 96 17.18 -0.35 9.00
C GLY A 96 17.46 0.98 8.30
N ASP A 97 16.43 1.78 8.02
CA ASP A 97 16.51 3.10 7.36
C ASP A 97 16.62 4.28 8.36
N ALA A 98 16.65 4.02 9.68
CA ALA A 98 16.68 5.02 10.76
C ALA A 98 18.04 5.02 11.48
#